data_AF-A0A8C9VGX6-F1
#
_entry.id   AF-A0A8C9VGX6-F1
#
_cell.length_a   1.000
_cell.length_b   1.000
_cell.length_c   1.000
_cell.angle_alpha   90.00
_cell.angle_beta   90.00
_cell.angle_gamma   90.00
#
_symmetry.space_group_name_H-M   'P 1'
#
loop_
_entity.id
_entity.type
_entity.pdbx_description
1 polymer ?
#
loop_
_entity_poly.entity_id
_entity_poly.type
_entity_poly.pdbx_seq_one_letter_code
_entity_poly.pdbx_strand_id
1 'polypeptide(L)'
;DIRLDQSPPQVKRPGESGKLSCVISAFKMTSYYMHWIRQKAGGGLEWIGRVNSGSTDYPDYAASLKGQFTLTEDVSKSIQYLEAKSLKAEDTAVYYCARESH
;
A
#
# COMPACT_ATOMS: atom_id res chain seq x y z
N ASP A 1 6.19 7.17 19.80
CA ASP A 1 6.65 5.97 19.06
C ASP A 1 6.38 6.10 17.58
N ILE A 2 7.24 5.51 16.76
CA ILE A 2 7.06 5.40 15.31
C ILE A 2 5.92 4.41 15.03
N ARG A 3 4.92 4.83 14.25
CA ARG A 3 3.78 3.97 13.88
C ARG A 3 3.31 4.19 12.45
N LEU A 4 2.77 3.10 11.90
CA LEU A 4 2.09 3.03 10.61
C LEU A 4 0.72 2.40 10.85
N ASP A 5 -0.32 3.22 11.00
CA ASP A 5 -1.65 2.78 11.39
C ASP A 5 -2.53 2.59 10.14
N GLN A 6 -2.87 1.34 9.85
CA GLN A 6 -3.63 0.99 8.66
C GLN A 6 -5.15 1.04 8.88
N SER A 7 -5.91 1.30 7.81
CA SER A 7 -7.37 1.23 7.84
C SER A 7 -7.87 -0.14 8.32
N PRO A 8 -9.05 -0.23 8.95
CA PRO A 8 -9.65 -1.49 9.34
C PRO A 8 -9.87 -2.45 8.15
N PRO A 9 -10.03 -3.76 8.40
CA PRO A 9 -10.35 -4.73 7.37
C PRO A 9 -11.61 -4.37 6.59
N GLN A 10 -11.60 -4.68 5.30
CA GLN A 10 -12.73 -4.42 4.39
C GLN A 10 -13.16 -5.73 3.75
N VAL A 11 -14.48 -5.96 3.68
CA VAL A 11 -15.07 -7.04 2.89
C VAL A 11 -15.75 -6.41 1.68
N LYS A 12 -15.40 -6.89 0.49
CA LYS A 12 -15.86 -6.35 -0.79
C LYS A 12 -16.32 -7.50 -1.69
N ARG A 13 -17.26 -7.21 -2.59
CA ARG A 13 -17.68 -8.11 -3.66
C ARG A 13 -16.69 -8.04 -4.82
N PRO A 14 -16.56 -9.13 -5.60
CA PRO A 14 -15.77 -9.10 -6.83
C PRO A 14 -16.22 -7.97 -7.76
N GLY A 15 -15.25 -7.28 -8.36
CA GLY A 15 -15.48 -6.14 -9.24
C GLY A 15 -15.53 -4.78 -8.54
N GLU A 16 -15.77 -4.73 -7.22
CA GLU A 16 -15.73 -3.48 -6.47
C GLU A 16 -14.30 -2.95 -6.33
N SER A 17 -14.17 -1.63 -6.14
CA SER A 17 -12.91 -1.03 -5.74
C SER A 17 -12.68 -1.16 -4.24
N GLY A 18 -11.41 -1.24 -3.86
CA GLY A 18 -10.96 -1.23 -2.47
C GLY A 18 -9.85 -0.19 -2.30
N LYS A 19 -9.87 0.51 -1.17
CA LYS A 19 -8.84 1.48 -0.82
C LYS A 19 -8.45 1.34 0.64
N LEU A 20 -7.18 1.05 0.87
CA LEU A 20 -6.57 0.99 2.19
C LEU A 20 -5.76 2.26 2.42
N SER A 21 -5.74 2.72 3.67
CA SER A 21 -4.89 3.84 4.10
C SER A 21 -3.84 3.37 5.10
N CYS A 22 -2.72 4.06 5.15
CA CYS A 22 -1.63 3.90 6.10
C CYS A 22 -1.26 5.29 6.64
N VAL A 23 -1.65 5.58 7.88
CA VAL A 23 -1.37 6.85 8.55
C VAL A 23 -0.02 6.76 9.25
N ILE A 24 0.85 7.73 8.96
CA ILE A 24 2.22 7.76 9.42
C ILE A 24 2.33 8.74 10.58
N SER A 25 2.93 8.29 11.69
CA SER A 25 3.17 9.14 12.86
C SER A 25 4.58 9.01 13.40
N ALA A 26 5.07 10.12 13.98
CA ALA A 26 6.40 10.28 14.57
C ALA A 26 7.59 10.16 13.60
N PHE A 27 7.36 10.26 12.29
CA PHE A 27 8.40 10.49 11.28
C PHE A 27 7.83 11.22 10.05
N LYS A 28 8.71 11.81 9.24
CA LYS A 28 8.35 12.41 7.96
C LYS A 28 8.34 11.34 6.88
N MET A 29 7.19 11.07 6.26
CA MET A 29 7.10 10.06 5.21
C MET A 29 8.03 10.34 4.02
N THR A 30 8.32 11.61 3.73
CA THR A 30 9.20 12.04 2.63
C THR A 30 10.69 11.69 2.82
N SER A 31 11.05 11.09 3.94
CA SER A 31 12.41 10.59 4.20
C SER A 31 12.54 9.08 3.96
N TYR A 32 11.51 8.45 3.40
CA TYR A 32 11.40 7.00 3.27
C TYR A 32 10.76 6.63 1.94
N TYR A 33 11.13 5.45 1.45
CA TYR A 33 10.30 4.70 0.52
C TYR A 33 9.15 4.06 1.30
N MET A 34 7.93 4.20 0.78
CA MET A 34 6.73 3.60 1.37
C MET A 34 6.28 2.42 0.53
N HIS A 35 6.23 1.23 1.14
CA HIS A 35 5.98 -0.04 0.48
C HIS A 35 4.60 -0.59 0.82
N TRP A 36 4.03 -1.32 -0.15
CA TRP A 36 2.94 -2.27 0.10
C TRP A 36 3.36 -3.69 -0.17
N ILE A 37 2.92 -4.56 0.72
CA ILE A 37 3.15 -6.00 0.68
C ILE A 37 1.80 -6.66 0.95
N ARG A 38 1.49 -7.75 0.25
CA ARG A 38 0.34 -8.60 0.58
C ARG A 38 0.78 -10.00 0.98
N GLN A 39 -0.03 -10.64 1.80
CA GLN A 39 0.15 -12.02 2.20
C GLN A 39 -1.17 -12.77 2.06
N LYS A 40 -1.22 -13.73 1.13
CA LYS A 40 -2.37 -14.61 0.96
C LYS A 40 -2.40 -15.67 2.06
N ALA A 41 -3.57 -16.22 2.35
CA ALA A 41 -3.71 -17.32 3.30
C ALA A 41 -2.82 -18.51 2.89
N GLY A 42 -1.93 -18.96 3.78
CA GLY A 42 -0.96 -20.03 3.51
C GLY A 42 0.19 -19.64 2.57
N GLY A 43 0.26 -18.39 2.12
CA GLY A 43 1.28 -17.88 1.21
C GLY A 43 2.38 -17.08 1.90
N GLY A 44 3.44 -16.81 1.14
CA GLY A 44 4.52 -15.89 1.53
C GLY A 44 4.14 -14.42 1.36
N LEU A 45 5.09 -13.55 1.72
CA LEU A 45 4.98 -12.11 1.45
C LEU A 45 5.20 -11.84 -0.04
N GLU A 46 4.26 -11.14 -0.66
CA GLU A 46 4.33 -10.66 -2.04
C GLU A 46 4.46 -9.13 -2.02
N TRP A 47 5.60 -8.60 -2.47
CA TRP A 47 5.77 -7.16 -2.62
C TRP A 47 4.89 -6.63 -3.76
N ILE A 48 4.13 -5.57 -3.52
CA ILE A 48 3.25 -4.94 -4.52
C ILE A 48 4.00 -3.83 -5.24
N GLY A 49 4.62 -2.94 -4.47
CA GLY A 49 5.23 -1.73 -4.99
C GLY A 49 5.73 -0.81 -3.90
N ARG A 50 6.37 0.28 -4.31
CA ARG A 50 6.79 1.37 -3.42
C ARG A 50 6.67 2.74 -4.08
N VAL A 51 6.62 3.77 -3.26
CA VAL A 51 6.68 5.19 -3.67
C VAL A 51 7.85 5.87 -2.96
N ASN A 52 8.60 6.70 -3.69
CA ASN A 52 9.49 7.69 -3.10
C ASN A 52 8.63 8.87 -2.60
N SER A 53 8.31 8.88 -1.31
CA SER A 53 7.25 9.77 -0.81
C SER A 53 7.60 11.26 -0.94
N GLY A 54 6.64 12.04 -1.42
CA GLY A 54 6.80 13.46 -1.72
C GLY A 54 7.61 13.76 -2.99
N SER A 55 8.02 12.74 -3.75
CA SER A 55 8.69 12.90 -5.04
C SER A 55 7.70 12.96 -6.19
N THR A 56 8.16 13.48 -7.34
CA THR A 56 7.45 13.38 -8.63
C THR A 56 7.73 12.06 -9.35
N ASP A 57 8.54 11.18 -8.76
CA ASP A 57 8.89 9.87 -9.34
C ASP A 57 7.65 8.98 -9.47
N TYR A 58 7.68 8.13 -10.49
CA TYR A 58 6.66 7.10 -10.65
C TYR A 58 6.83 5.99 -9.61
N PRO A 59 5.74 5.40 -9.09
CA PRO A 59 5.84 4.25 -8.20
C PRO A 59 6.46 3.04 -8.92
N ASP A 60 7.29 2.30 -8.19
CA ASP A 60 7.76 0.99 -8.63
C ASP A 60 6.72 -0.08 -8.28
N TYR A 61 6.57 -1.08 -9.14
CA TYR A 61 5.66 -2.21 -8.92
C TYR A 61 6.35 -3.53 -9.19
N ALA A 62 5.93 -4.59 -8.48
CA ALA A 62 6.25 -5.95 -8.88
C ALA A 62 5.68 -6.24 -10.27
N ALA A 63 6.48 -6.86 -11.14
CA ALA A 63 6.07 -7.15 -12.52
C ALA A 63 4.76 -7.95 -12.60
N SER A 64 4.54 -8.89 -11.67
CA SER A 64 3.34 -9.73 -11.59
C SER A 64 2.08 -8.97 -11.13
N LEU A 65 2.23 -7.83 -10.46
CA LEU A 65 1.12 -7.07 -9.86
C LEU A 65 0.93 -5.68 -10.49
N LYS A 66 1.77 -5.33 -11.46
CA LYS A 66 1.69 -4.08 -12.20
C LYS A 66 0.32 -3.92 -12.86
N GLY A 67 -0.31 -2.76 -12.64
CA GLY A 67 -1.63 -2.44 -13.18
C GLY A 67 -2.82 -2.98 -12.40
N GLN A 68 -2.61 -3.86 -11.40
CA GLN A 68 -3.68 -4.34 -10.52
C GLN A 68 -3.97 -3.35 -9.38
N PHE A 69 -2.91 -2.72 -8.87
CA PHE A 69 -2.96 -1.77 -7.77
C PHE A 69 -2.46 -0.40 -8.21
N THR A 70 -2.92 0.64 -7.51
CA THR A 70 -2.44 2.02 -7.62
C THR A 70 -1.97 2.47 -6.24
N LEU A 71 -0.72 2.93 -6.14
CA LEU A 71 -0.19 3.56 -4.94
C LEU A 71 -0.36 5.08 -5.06
N THR A 72 -0.94 5.71 -4.05
CA THR A 72 -1.10 7.17 -3.97
C THR A 72 -0.77 7.66 -2.57
N GLU A 73 -0.64 8.97 -2.37
CA GLU A 73 -0.31 9.55 -1.07
C GLU A 73 -0.91 10.95 -0.89
N ASP A 74 -1.14 11.33 0.37
CA ASP A 74 -1.43 12.68 0.83
C ASP A 74 -0.32 13.09 1.80
N VAL A 75 0.71 13.73 1.25
CA VAL A 75 1.90 14.17 1.99
C VAL A 75 1.52 15.11 3.13
N SER A 76 0.54 16.00 2.90
CA SER A 76 0.11 17.00 3.89
C SER A 76 -0.50 16.36 5.14
N LYS A 77 -1.14 15.20 4.97
CA LYS A 77 -1.75 14.43 6.07
C LYS A 77 -0.89 13.26 6.54
N SER A 78 0.28 13.05 5.95
CA SER A 78 1.13 11.88 6.21
C SER A 78 0.37 10.56 6.03
N ILE A 79 -0.35 10.42 4.91
CA ILE A 79 -1.13 9.22 4.60
C ILE A 79 -0.68 8.65 3.27
N GLN A 80 -0.41 7.35 3.25
CA GLN A 80 -0.20 6.58 2.03
C GLN A 80 -1.48 5.75 1.76
N TYR A 81 -1.89 5.60 0.50
CA TYR A 81 -2.95 4.68 0.08
C TYR A 81 -2.51 3.59 -0.91
N LEU A 82 -3.15 2.43 -0.77
CA LEU A 82 -3.20 1.37 -1.78
C LEU A 82 -4.63 1.23 -2.29
N GLU A 83 -4.80 1.31 -3.60
CA GLU A 83 -6.10 1.20 -4.25
C GLU A 83 -6.11 0.09 -5.28
N ALA A 84 -7.15 -0.75 -5.26
CA ALA A 84 -7.47 -1.72 -6.30
C ALA A 84 -8.76 -1.28 -6.99
N LYS A 85 -8.74 -1.17 -8.32
CA LYS A 85 -9.90 -0.66 -9.09
C LYS A 85 -10.99 -1.71 -9.32
N SER A 86 -10.61 -2.99 -9.38
CA SER A 86 -11.54 -4.10 -9.61
C SER A 86 -11.01 -5.34 -8.89
N LEU A 87 -11.50 -5.56 -7.67
CA LEU A 87 -11.05 -6.65 -6.82
C LEU A 87 -11.50 -8.01 -7.36
N LYS A 88 -10.63 -9.00 -7.26
CA LYS A 88 -10.93 -10.41 -7.54
C LYS A 88 -10.86 -11.22 -6.24
N ALA A 89 -11.43 -12.42 -6.25
CA ALA A 89 -11.31 -13.33 -5.12
C ALA A 89 -9.83 -13.61 -4.74
N GLU A 90 -8.98 -13.66 -5.76
CA GLU A 90 -7.52 -13.87 -5.68
C GLU A 90 -6.77 -12.75 -4.93
N ASP A 91 -7.40 -11.58 -4.76
CA ASP A 91 -6.84 -10.43 -4.04
C ASP A 91 -7.13 -10.46 -2.54
N THR A 92 -7.82 -11.51 -2.06
CA THR A 92 -8.02 -11.73 -0.62
C THR A 92 -6.68 -12.01 0.05
N ALA A 93 -6.22 -11.08 0.88
CA ALA A 93 -4.94 -11.13 1.57
C ALA A 93 -4.93 -10.20 2.78
N VAL A 94 -3.95 -10.39 3.67
CA VAL A 94 -3.54 -9.34 4.60
C VAL A 94 -2.61 -8.39 3.84
N TYR A 95 -2.82 -7.09 3.99
CA TYR A 95 -2.02 -6.06 3.34
C TYR A 95 -1.24 -5.30 4.40
N TYR A 96 0.05 -5.09 4.16
CA TYR A 96 0.96 -4.42 5.06
C TYR A 96 1.57 -3.19 4.39
N CYS A 97 1.56 -2.10 5.14
CA CYS A 97 2.31 -0.90 4.83
C CYS A 97 3.66 -0.95 5.57
N ALA A 98 4.76 -0.69 4.86
CA ALA A 98 6.10 -0.71 5.42
C ALA A 98 6.91 0.50 4.94
N ARG A 99 8.01 0.80 5.65
CA ARG A 99 8.92 1.90 5.30
C ARG A 99 10.35 1.40 5.20
N GLU A 100 11.10 2.00 4.28
CA GLU A 100 12.54 1.81 4.09
C GLU A 100 13.20 3.18 4.03
N SER A 101 14.25 3.42 4.83
CA SER A 101 15.01 4.67 4.73
C SER A 101 15.72 4.75 3.39
N HIS A 102 15.86 5.95 2.83
CA HIS A 102 16.70 6.18 1.65
C HIS A 102 18.16 5.79 1.87
#